data_AF-A0A945QUN9-F1
#
_entry.id   AF-A0A945QUN9-F1
#
_cell.length_a   1.000
_cell.length_b   1.000
_cell.length_c   1.000
_cell.angle_alpha   90.00
_cell.angle_beta   90.00
_cell.angle_gamma   90.00
#
_symmetry.space_group_name_H-M   'P 1'
#
loop_
_entity.id
_entity.type
_entity.pdbx_description
1 polymer ?
#
loop_
_entity_poly.entity_id
_entity_poly.type
_entity_poly.pdbx_seq_one_letter_code
_entity_poly.pdbx_strand_id
1 'polypeptide(L)'
;MDVIILVVSIVIVLITVQKGLCRGIDNLALALNWSPKTRGQVTGFATSIPEFAALISTALNGVWAAGLWNIASSNIINVVLLITAVCWYRQYRDLWNKHFIDEMLFAGMAVAFPLLLMYFSMDQSPYTVPILLFFYLVYRLSDRVFNRAHTEPDVEGEDAGSAKLGLLYIIGSIAIICVAGNFLGTSAEAIVNKMEIPVIFVGWLLGFVTSLPELTTFFKVYSAAKKKGALGGTDDTQEVLDNLTGSNMSNVGIIYPIALLIFLFVT
;
A
#
# COMPACT_ATOMS: atom_id res chain seq x y z
N MET A 1 -14.02 24.85 3.86
CA MET A 1 -13.68 24.14 5.11
C MET A 1 -13.23 22.72 4.81
N ASP A 2 -13.91 22.01 3.90
CA ASP A 2 -13.64 20.61 3.54
C ASP A 2 -12.22 20.40 2.98
N VAL A 3 -11.70 21.30 2.14
CA VAL A 3 -10.31 21.23 1.66
C VAL A 3 -9.28 21.34 2.78
N ILE A 4 -9.56 22.15 3.82
CA ILE A 4 -8.66 22.26 4.98
C ILE A 4 -8.68 20.96 5.78
N ILE A 5 -9.88 20.39 6.01
CA ILE A 5 -10.04 19.10 6.68
C ILE A 5 -9.31 18.01 5.91
N LEU A 6 -9.45 17.96 4.57
CA LEU A 6 -8.70 17.06 3.71
C LEU A 6 -7.19 17.19 3.97
N VAL A 7 -6.62 18.39 3.83
CA VAL A 7 -5.18 18.62 4.01
C VAL A 7 -4.70 18.22 5.41
N VAL A 8 -5.46 18.55 6.46
CA VAL A 8 -5.11 18.16 7.84
C VAL A 8 -5.15 16.64 8.01
N SER A 9 -6.18 15.97 7.53
CA SER A 9 -6.30 14.51 7.58
C SER A 9 -5.15 13.82 6.84
N ILE A 10 -4.78 14.35 5.67
CA ILE A 10 -3.62 13.90 4.90
C ILE A 10 -2.35 13.97 5.76
N VAL A 11 -2.05 15.13 6.34
CA VAL A 11 -0.85 15.32 7.17
C VAL A 11 -0.84 14.37 8.37
N ILE A 12 -1.99 14.19 9.04
CA ILE A 12 -2.14 13.25 10.15
C ILE A 12 -1.83 11.82 9.70
N VAL A 13 -2.41 11.38 8.58
CA VAL A 13 -2.17 10.04 8.02
C VAL A 13 -0.69 9.84 7.74
N LEU A 14 -0.03 10.77 7.03
CA LEU A 14 1.39 10.66 6.68
C LEU A 14 2.28 10.56 7.92
N ILE A 15 2.08 11.44 8.89
CA ILE A 15 2.86 11.43 10.14
C ILE A 15 2.62 10.13 10.91
N THR A 16 1.37 9.67 10.96
CA THR A 16 0.98 8.47 11.71
C THR A 16 1.56 7.21 11.08
N VAL A 17 1.53 7.09 9.74
CA VAL A 17 2.15 5.94 9.07
C VAL A 17 3.66 5.93 9.29
N GLN A 18 4.33 7.07 9.06
CA GLN A 18 5.80 7.12 9.16
C GLN A 18 6.33 6.94 10.59
N LYS A 19 5.76 7.69 11.55
CA LYS A 19 6.28 7.74 12.93
C LYS A 19 5.65 6.70 13.85
N GLY A 20 4.46 6.22 13.51
CA GLY A 20 3.73 5.22 14.27
C GLY A 20 3.82 3.85 13.61
N LEU A 21 3.13 3.66 12.49
CA LEU A 21 2.91 2.35 11.88
C LEU A 21 4.21 1.68 11.45
N CYS A 22 5.02 2.34 10.61
CA CYS A 22 6.30 1.82 10.15
C CYS A 22 7.29 1.61 11.30
N ARG A 23 7.29 2.49 12.32
CA ARG A 23 8.09 2.31 13.54
C ARG A 23 7.66 1.08 14.33
N GLY A 24 6.36 0.82 14.39
CA GLY A 24 5.82 -0.36 15.04
C GLY A 24 6.23 -1.65 14.34
N ILE A 25 6.19 -1.65 13.00
CA ILE A 25 6.68 -2.76 12.16
C ILE A 25 8.17 -2.99 12.37
N ASP A 26 8.99 -1.94 12.38
CA ASP A 26 10.44 -2.06 12.63
C ASP A 26 10.71 -2.73 13.99
N ASN A 27 9.99 -2.31 15.05
CA ASN A 27 10.13 -2.90 16.38
C ASN A 27 9.72 -4.37 16.42
N LEU A 28 8.64 -4.71 15.72
CA LEU A 28 8.11 -6.07 15.66
C LEU A 28 9.02 -6.98 14.81
N ALA A 29 9.53 -6.48 13.69
CA ALA A 29 10.45 -7.17 12.80
C ALA A 29 11.76 -7.53 13.53
N LEU A 30 12.33 -6.60 14.29
CA LEU A 30 13.52 -6.84 15.11
C LEU A 30 13.23 -7.83 16.25
N ALA A 31 12.11 -7.67 16.97
CA ALA A 31 11.76 -8.56 18.08
C ALA A 31 11.51 -10.01 17.66
N LEU A 32 11.06 -10.23 16.42
CA LEU A 32 10.71 -11.53 15.87
C LEU A 32 11.71 -12.06 14.84
N ASN A 33 12.83 -11.36 14.61
CA ASN A 33 13.86 -11.69 13.61
C ASN A 33 13.28 -11.94 12.21
N TRP A 34 12.44 -11.01 11.73
CA TRP A 34 11.88 -11.11 10.39
C TRP A 34 12.94 -10.99 9.30
N SER A 35 12.79 -11.78 8.23
CA SER A 35 13.59 -11.60 7.02
C SER A 35 13.22 -10.29 6.31
N PRO A 36 14.13 -9.71 5.50
CA PRO A 36 13.85 -8.55 4.65
C PRO A 36 12.56 -8.71 3.83
N LYS A 37 12.36 -9.88 3.22
CA LYS A 37 11.11 -10.22 2.50
C LYS A 37 9.87 -10.08 3.38
N THR A 38 9.88 -10.67 4.58
CA THR A 38 8.71 -10.64 5.48
C THR A 38 8.42 -9.21 5.94
N ARG A 39 9.47 -8.45 6.29
CA ARG A 39 9.36 -7.05 6.67
C ARG A 39 8.83 -6.20 5.51
N GLY A 40 9.31 -6.40 4.29
CA GLY A 40 8.85 -5.73 3.08
C GLY A 40 7.35 -5.96 2.84
N GLN A 41 6.91 -7.23 2.82
CA GLN A 41 5.49 -7.58 2.63
C GLN A 41 4.57 -6.98 3.70
N VAL A 42 4.96 -7.09 4.99
CA VAL A 42 4.16 -6.52 6.09
C VAL A 42 4.15 -4.99 6.01
N THR A 43 5.25 -4.37 5.63
CA THR A 43 5.31 -2.91 5.42
C THR A 43 4.37 -2.50 4.29
N GLY A 44 4.36 -3.23 3.17
CA GLY A 44 3.42 -2.98 2.07
C GLY A 44 1.96 -3.05 2.49
N PHE A 45 1.57 -4.09 3.24
CA PHE A 45 0.19 -4.16 3.78
C PHE A 45 -0.15 -3.01 4.73
N ALA A 46 0.83 -2.56 5.50
CA ALA A 46 0.62 -1.51 6.46
C ALA A 46 0.54 -0.13 5.80
N THR A 47 1.36 0.14 4.79
CA THR A 47 1.30 1.40 4.04
C THR A 47 0.04 1.50 3.20
N SER A 48 -0.68 0.40 2.93
CA SER A 48 -2.02 0.39 2.30
C SER A 48 -3.21 0.67 3.24
N ILE A 49 -2.97 0.85 4.56
CA ILE A 49 -4.06 1.16 5.52
C ILE A 49 -4.74 2.52 5.22
N PRO A 50 -4.03 3.58 4.79
CA PRO A 50 -4.64 4.80 4.27
C PRO A 50 -5.59 4.57 3.10
N GLU A 51 -5.21 3.76 2.10
CA GLU A 51 -6.05 3.38 0.96
C GLU A 51 -7.31 2.67 1.43
N PHE A 52 -7.16 1.73 2.36
CA PHE A 52 -8.28 1.04 2.98
C PHE A 52 -9.25 2.01 3.66
N ALA A 53 -8.74 2.92 4.48
CA ALA A 53 -9.55 3.89 5.19
C ALA A 53 -10.26 4.86 4.22
N ALA A 54 -9.57 5.30 3.15
CA ALA A 54 -10.13 6.16 2.12
C ALA A 54 -11.21 5.45 1.29
N LEU A 55 -10.98 4.19 0.87
CA LEU A 55 -11.95 3.41 0.10
C LEU A 55 -13.22 3.11 0.91
N ILE A 56 -13.08 2.67 2.17
CA ILE A 56 -14.25 2.45 3.04
C ILE A 56 -15.01 3.75 3.24
N SER A 57 -14.31 4.85 3.53
CA SER A 57 -14.99 6.11 3.79
C SER A 57 -15.72 6.64 2.54
N THR A 58 -15.09 6.58 1.37
CA THR A 58 -15.75 6.99 0.10
C THR A 58 -16.93 6.07 -0.26
N ALA A 59 -16.83 4.76 0.02
CA ALA A 59 -17.95 3.82 -0.11
C ALA A 59 -19.14 4.21 0.79
N LEU A 60 -18.89 4.47 2.08
CA LEU A 60 -19.91 4.85 3.06
C LEU A 60 -20.54 6.23 2.77
N ASN A 61 -19.83 7.11 2.08
CA ASN A 61 -20.31 8.44 1.71
C ASN A 61 -20.91 8.51 0.29
N GLY A 62 -21.13 7.37 -0.38
CA GLY A 62 -21.81 7.34 -1.69
C GLY A 62 -20.96 7.81 -2.88
N VAL A 63 -19.65 7.97 -2.70
CA VAL A 63 -18.69 8.34 -3.77
C VAL A 63 -17.73 7.19 -4.09
N TRP A 64 -18.29 5.97 -4.18
CA TRP A 64 -17.58 4.71 -4.45
C TRP A 64 -16.54 4.79 -5.57
N ALA A 65 -16.91 5.40 -6.71
CA ALA A 65 -16.03 5.53 -7.85
C ALA A 65 -14.74 6.31 -7.54
N ALA A 66 -14.79 7.31 -6.65
CA ALA A 66 -13.58 8.04 -6.22
C ALA A 66 -12.66 7.13 -5.40
N GLY A 67 -13.22 6.25 -4.56
CA GLY A 67 -12.46 5.24 -3.82
C GLY A 67 -11.80 4.20 -4.72
N LEU A 68 -12.48 3.75 -5.79
CA LEU A 68 -11.86 2.84 -6.75
C LEU A 68 -10.76 3.50 -7.56
N TRP A 69 -10.94 4.77 -7.96
CA TRP A 69 -9.87 5.54 -8.57
C TRP A 69 -8.70 5.76 -7.61
N ASN A 70 -8.94 5.89 -6.30
CA ASN A 70 -7.87 5.86 -5.29
C ASN A 70 -7.07 4.56 -5.38
N ILE A 71 -7.71 3.38 -5.34
CA ILE A 71 -7.00 2.10 -5.47
C ILE A 71 -6.21 1.98 -6.78
N ALA A 72 -6.84 2.29 -7.92
CA ALA A 72 -6.20 2.16 -9.22
C ALA A 72 -5.01 3.13 -9.37
N SER A 73 -5.20 4.40 -8.99
CA SER A 73 -4.14 5.40 -9.07
C SER A 73 -3.01 5.14 -8.08
N SER A 74 -3.27 4.72 -6.84
CA SER A 74 -2.23 4.33 -5.88
C SER A 74 -1.37 3.18 -6.43
N ASN A 75 -1.99 2.16 -7.02
CA ASN A 75 -1.23 1.05 -7.60
C ASN A 75 -0.33 1.51 -8.76
N ILE A 76 -0.80 2.42 -9.60
CA ILE A 76 -0.01 3.03 -10.68
C ILE A 76 1.13 3.87 -10.09
N ILE A 77 0.81 4.73 -9.13
CA ILE A 77 1.75 5.65 -8.50
C ILE A 77 2.84 4.85 -7.80
N ASN A 78 2.51 3.81 -7.03
CA ASN A 78 3.48 2.96 -6.35
C ASN A 78 4.48 2.32 -7.33
N VAL A 79 4.04 1.86 -8.51
CA VAL A 79 4.95 1.37 -9.56
C VAL A 79 5.89 2.49 -10.03
N VAL A 80 5.35 3.68 -10.32
CA VAL A 80 6.16 4.84 -10.72
C VAL A 80 7.16 5.23 -9.62
N LEU A 81 6.75 5.21 -8.35
CA LEU A 81 7.58 5.54 -7.20
C LEU A 81 8.72 4.53 -7.02
N LEU A 82 8.46 3.23 -7.19
CA LEU A 82 9.49 2.19 -7.16
C LEU A 82 10.52 2.42 -8.27
N ILE A 83 10.08 2.61 -9.51
CA ILE A 83 10.99 2.87 -10.64
C ILE A 83 11.81 4.15 -10.41
N THR A 84 11.18 5.18 -9.84
CA THR A 84 11.85 6.42 -9.46
C THR A 84 12.94 6.17 -8.41
N ALA A 85 12.63 5.39 -7.36
CA ALA A 85 13.60 5.04 -6.32
C ALA A 85 14.77 4.23 -6.89
N VAL A 86 14.49 3.20 -7.70
CA VAL A 86 15.52 2.39 -8.39
C VAL A 86 16.43 3.27 -9.24
N CYS A 87 15.86 4.20 -10.02
CA CYS A 87 16.64 5.14 -10.83
C CYS A 87 17.48 6.10 -9.98
N TRP A 88 16.90 6.64 -8.91
CA TRP A 88 17.56 7.59 -8.01
C TRP A 88 18.77 6.97 -7.31
N TYR A 89 18.63 5.73 -6.84
CA TYR A 89 19.71 4.97 -6.19
C TYR A 89 20.58 4.17 -7.17
N ARG A 90 20.36 4.34 -8.48
CA ARG A 90 21.15 3.77 -9.58
C ARG A 90 21.19 2.23 -9.60
N GLN A 91 20.12 1.58 -9.14
CA GLN A 91 19.98 0.11 -9.10
C GLN A 91 19.54 -0.49 -10.45
N TYR A 92 20.09 0.00 -11.56
CA TYR A 92 19.62 -0.37 -12.91
C TYR A 92 19.81 -1.85 -13.27
N ARG A 93 20.75 -2.53 -12.62
CA ARG A 93 21.01 -3.96 -12.86
C ARG A 93 19.81 -4.82 -12.45
N ASP A 94 19.12 -4.43 -11.39
CA ASP A 94 18.00 -5.18 -10.84
C ASP A 94 16.78 -5.17 -11.76
N LEU A 95 16.63 -4.15 -12.61
CA LEU A 95 15.56 -4.05 -13.60
C LEU A 95 15.52 -5.24 -14.58
N TRP A 96 16.65 -5.92 -14.76
CA TRP A 96 16.81 -7.08 -15.65
C TRP A 96 16.78 -8.41 -14.88
N ASN A 97 16.62 -8.38 -13.56
CA ASN A 97 16.47 -9.58 -12.76
C ASN A 97 15.10 -10.22 -13.05
N LYS A 98 15.07 -11.54 -13.24
CA LYS A 98 13.82 -12.29 -13.45
C LYS A 98 12.82 -12.05 -12.32
N HIS A 99 13.28 -12.04 -11.06
CA HIS A 99 12.41 -11.77 -9.91
C HIS A 99 11.80 -10.37 -9.99
N PHE A 100 12.58 -9.35 -10.36
CA PHE A 100 12.07 -8.00 -10.56
C PHE A 100 10.97 -7.97 -11.62
N ILE A 101 11.19 -8.63 -12.76
CA ILE A 101 10.21 -8.70 -13.87
C ILE A 101 8.93 -9.41 -13.41
N ASP A 102 9.05 -10.52 -12.69
CA ASP A 102 7.91 -11.29 -12.19
C ASP A 102 7.07 -10.46 -11.19
N GLU A 103 7.71 -9.73 -10.26
CA GLU A 103 7.04 -8.82 -9.32
C GLU A 103 6.39 -7.63 -10.04
N MET A 104 7.03 -7.05 -11.06
CA MET A 104 6.45 -6.00 -11.88
C MET A 104 5.24 -6.48 -12.68
N LEU A 105 5.25 -7.72 -13.17
CA LEU A 105 4.10 -8.32 -13.84
C LEU A 105 2.91 -8.40 -12.87
N PHE A 106 3.15 -8.86 -11.64
CA PHE A 106 2.14 -8.86 -10.59
C PHE A 106 1.62 -7.45 -10.29
N ALA A 107 2.51 -6.47 -10.05
CA ALA A 107 2.10 -5.10 -9.83
C ALA A 107 1.28 -4.52 -11.00
N GLY A 108 1.64 -4.85 -12.24
CA GLY A 108 0.90 -4.49 -13.45
C GLY A 108 -0.49 -5.14 -13.52
N MET A 109 -0.63 -6.41 -13.14
CA MET A 109 -1.93 -7.06 -13.02
C MET A 109 -2.80 -6.41 -11.94
N ALA A 110 -2.21 -6.00 -10.81
CA ALA A 110 -2.92 -5.26 -9.76
C ALA A 110 -3.38 -3.86 -10.20
N VAL A 111 -2.73 -3.25 -11.20
CA VAL A 111 -3.24 -2.04 -11.85
C VAL A 111 -4.37 -2.37 -12.83
N ALA A 112 -4.17 -3.36 -13.69
CA ALA A 112 -5.10 -3.69 -14.77
C ALA A 112 -6.44 -4.23 -14.25
N PHE A 113 -6.42 -5.07 -13.21
CA PHE A 113 -7.60 -5.82 -12.80
C PHE A 113 -8.76 -4.94 -12.29
N PRO A 114 -8.56 -3.95 -11.40
CA PRO A 114 -9.63 -3.01 -11.04
C PRO A 114 -10.15 -2.21 -12.23
N LEU A 115 -9.26 -1.75 -13.11
CA LEU A 115 -9.65 -0.96 -14.30
C LEU A 115 -10.50 -1.78 -15.28
N LEU A 116 -10.17 -3.07 -15.46
CA LEU A 116 -10.98 -3.97 -16.28
C LEU A 116 -12.36 -4.19 -15.67
N LEU A 117 -12.45 -4.38 -14.36
CA LEU A 117 -13.73 -4.51 -13.67
C LEU A 117 -14.60 -3.26 -13.85
N MET A 118 -14.01 -2.06 -13.73
CA MET A 118 -14.70 -0.80 -14.00
C MET A 118 -15.15 -0.69 -15.46
N TYR A 119 -14.28 -1.04 -16.41
CA TYR A 119 -14.59 -0.99 -17.85
C TYR A 119 -15.77 -1.89 -18.21
N PHE A 120 -15.84 -3.09 -17.64
CA PHE A 120 -16.96 -4.03 -17.83
C PHE A 120 -18.16 -3.78 -16.90
N SER A 121 -18.15 -2.70 -16.11
CA SER A 121 -19.21 -2.38 -15.12
C SER A 121 -19.47 -3.51 -14.12
N MET A 122 -18.43 -4.29 -13.80
CA MET A 122 -18.43 -5.34 -12.80
C MET A 122 -17.91 -4.82 -11.44
N ASP A 123 -17.48 -3.57 -11.35
CA ASP A 123 -16.81 -3.02 -10.18
C ASP A 123 -17.66 -3.00 -8.90
N GLN A 124 -18.99 -3.06 -9.05
CA GLN A 124 -19.97 -3.15 -7.95
C GLN A 124 -20.67 -4.51 -7.88
N SER A 125 -20.31 -5.48 -8.74
CA SER A 125 -20.96 -6.78 -8.76
C SER A 125 -20.61 -7.61 -7.52
N PRO A 126 -21.57 -8.29 -6.86
CA PRO A 126 -21.25 -9.21 -5.75
C PRO A 126 -20.27 -10.32 -6.16
N TYR A 127 -20.26 -10.71 -7.44
CA TYR A 127 -19.32 -11.70 -7.98
C TYR A 127 -17.88 -11.21 -8.00
N THR A 128 -17.65 -9.90 -7.95
CA THR A 128 -16.31 -9.31 -7.95
C THR A 128 -15.55 -9.63 -6.66
N VAL A 129 -16.24 -9.79 -5.53
CA VAL A 129 -15.62 -10.19 -4.25
C VAL A 129 -14.89 -11.54 -4.35
N PRO A 130 -15.55 -12.66 -4.71
CA PRO A 130 -14.86 -13.95 -4.83
C PRO A 130 -13.82 -13.95 -5.97
N ILE A 131 -14.03 -13.18 -7.04
CA ILE A 131 -13.04 -13.03 -8.13
C ILE A 131 -11.74 -12.40 -7.62
N LEU A 132 -11.84 -11.30 -6.86
CA LEU A 132 -10.67 -10.60 -6.30
C LEU A 132 -9.95 -11.44 -5.25
N LEU A 133 -10.70 -12.14 -4.38
CA LEU A 133 -10.11 -13.06 -3.40
C LEU A 133 -9.42 -14.25 -4.07
N PHE A 134 -10.00 -14.79 -5.14
CA PHE A 134 -9.38 -15.85 -5.92
C PHE A 134 -8.09 -15.37 -6.63
N PHE A 135 -8.12 -14.19 -7.23
CA PHE A 135 -6.94 -13.55 -7.82
C PHE A 135 -5.81 -13.41 -6.77
N TYR A 136 -6.14 -12.93 -5.56
CA TYR A 136 -5.18 -12.81 -4.47
C TYR A 136 -4.65 -14.17 -4.00
N LEU A 137 -5.51 -15.20 -3.94
CA LEU A 137 -5.09 -16.56 -3.62
C LEU A 137 -4.10 -17.09 -4.66
N VAL A 138 -4.39 -16.93 -5.96
CA VAL A 138 -3.49 -17.32 -7.04
C VAL A 138 -2.14 -16.62 -6.92
N TYR A 139 -2.13 -15.31 -6.67
CA TYR A 139 -0.91 -14.55 -6.40
C TYR A 139 -0.13 -15.17 -5.23
N ARG A 140 -0.77 -15.39 -4.07
CA ARG A 140 -0.11 -15.94 -2.88
C ARG A 140 0.45 -17.34 -3.09
N LEU A 141 -0.24 -18.18 -3.87
CA LEU A 141 0.24 -19.51 -4.23
C LEU A 141 1.44 -19.42 -5.18
N SER A 142 1.38 -18.50 -6.15
CA SER A 142 2.47 -18.25 -7.10
C SER A 142 3.72 -17.72 -6.40
N ASP A 143 3.59 -16.69 -5.55
CA ASP A 143 4.71 -16.11 -4.78
C ASP A 143 5.40 -17.18 -3.90
N ARG A 144 4.63 -18.06 -3.24
CA ARG A 144 5.21 -19.15 -2.44
C ARG A 144 6.00 -20.18 -3.26
N VAL A 145 5.64 -20.39 -4.52
CA VAL A 145 6.29 -21.39 -5.39
C VAL A 145 7.51 -20.80 -6.07
N PHE A 146 7.39 -19.60 -6.65
CA PHE A 146 8.44 -18.98 -7.46
C PHE A 146 9.43 -18.15 -6.64
N ASN A 147 9.07 -17.76 -5.43
CA ASN A 147 9.78 -16.74 -4.66
C ASN A 147 10.10 -17.24 -3.24
N ARG A 148 10.54 -18.51 -3.14
CA ARG A 148 11.12 -19.07 -1.91
C ARG A 148 12.40 -18.32 -1.61
N ALA A 149 12.33 -17.35 -0.70
CA ALA A 149 13.50 -16.62 -0.30
C ALA A 149 14.49 -17.56 0.39
N HIS A 150 15.70 -17.66 -0.15
CA HIS A 150 16.87 -17.94 0.66
C HIS A 150 17.16 -16.64 1.41
N THR A 151 16.97 -16.61 2.73
CA THR A 151 17.35 -15.45 3.52
C THR A 151 17.72 -15.91 4.91
N GLU A 152 19.00 -15.81 5.21
CA GLU A 152 19.45 -15.71 6.60
C GLU A 152 18.89 -14.39 7.16
N PRO A 153 18.45 -14.37 8.43
CA PRO A 153 17.96 -13.13 9.03
C PRO A 153 19.09 -12.10 9.07
N ASP A 154 18.85 -10.90 8.54
CA ASP A 154 19.77 -9.76 8.65
C ASP A 154 19.72 -9.24 10.10
N VAL A 155 20.50 -9.88 10.98
CA VAL A 155 20.65 -9.48 12.39
C VAL A 155 22.03 -8.85 12.58
N GLU A 156 22.29 -7.74 11.90
CA GLU A 156 23.33 -6.80 12.32
C GLU A 156 22.68 -5.50 12.82
N GLY A 157 22.38 -5.49 14.12
CA GLY A 157 21.94 -4.32 14.89
C GLY A 157 21.90 -4.63 16.39
N GLU A 158 22.49 -3.74 17.21
CA GLU A 158 22.55 -3.86 18.68
C GLU A 158 21.20 -3.59 19.39
N ASP A 159 20.19 -3.09 18.68
CA ASP A 159 18.88 -2.76 19.25
C ASP A 159 17.92 -3.96 19.25
N ALA A 160 17.67 -4.51 20.44
CA ALA A 160 16.58 -5.48 20.64
C ALA A 160 15.22 -4.78 20.48
N GLY A 161 14.52 -5.07 19.38
CA GLY A 161 13.16 -4.60 19.17
C GLY A 161 12.20 -5.09 20.28
N SER A 162 11.08 -4.41 20.46
CA SER A 162 10.05 -4.81 21.43
C SER A 162 8.74 -5.12 20.73
N ALA A 163 8.33 -6.40 20.72
CA ALA A 163 7.08 -6.83 20.10
C ALA A 163 5.84 -6.14 20.73
N LYS A 164 5.87 -5.90 22.05
CA LYS A 164 4.78 -5.20 22.77
C LYS A 164 4.67 -3.75 22.33
N LEU A 165 5.78 -3.02 22.27
CA LEU A 165 5.80 -1.63 21.79
C LEU A 165 5.43 -1.57 20.31
N GLY A 166 5.95 -2.50 19.50
CA GLY A 166 5.64 -2.62 18.08
C GLY A 166 4.13 -2.77 17.84
N LEU A 167 3.49 -3.70 18.54
CA LEU A 167 2.05 -3.92 18.44
C LEU A 167 1.24 -2.71 18.93
N LEU A 168 1.66 -2.06 20.02
CA LEU A 168 1.01 -0.84 20.52
C LEU A 168 1.05 0.29 19.48
N TYR A 169 2.20 0.51 18.85
CA TYR A 169 2.35 1.50 17.78
C TYR A 169 1.48 1.15 16.57
N ILE A 170 1.44 -0.11 16.15
CA ILE A 170 0.64 -0.56 15.00
C ILE A 170 -0.85 -0.32 15.28
N ILE A 171 -1.38 -0.84 16.38
CA ILE A 171 -2.81 -0.72 16.72
C ILE A 171 -3.22 0.75 16.90
N GLY A 172 -2.41 1.53 17.63
CA GLY A 172 -2.68 2.96 17.82
C GLY A 172 -2.68 3.73 16.50
N SER A 173 -1.75 3.42 15.60
CA SER A 173 -1.67 4.06 14.29
C SER A 173 -2.86 3.72 13.40
N ILE A 174 -3.27 2.44 13.37
CA ILE A 174 -4.46 2.01 12.63
C ILE A 174 -5.70 2.78 13.10
N ALA A 175 -5.90 2.89 14.42
CA ALA A 175 -7.04 3.62 14.96
C ALA A 175 -7.05 5.10 14.51
N ILE A 176 -5.90 5.77 14.59
CA ILE A 176 -5.76 7.18 14.16
C ILE A 176 -6.00 7.31 12.65
N ILE A 177 -5.43 6.42 11.83
CA ILE A 177 -5.61 6.43 10.36
C ILE A 177 -7.07 6.20 9.99
N CYS A 178 -7.78 5.27 10.64
CA CYS A 178 -9.20 5.03 10.39
C CYS A 178 -10.05 6.28 10.71
N VAL A 179 -9.75 6.96 11.83
CA VAL A 179 -10.44 8.22 12.19
C VAL A 179 -10.14 9.32 11.15
N ALA A 180 -8.87 9.52 10.79
CA ALA A 180 -8.48 10.49 9.77
C ALA A 180 -9.07 10.15 8.39
N GLY A 181 -9.13 8.87 8.04
CA GLY A 181 -9.71 8.37 6.80
C GLY A 181 -11.20 8.66 6.67
N ASN A 182 -11.94 8.64 7.78
CA ASN A 182 -13.35 9.09 7.77
C ASN A 182 -13.49 10.57 7.37
N PHE A 183 -12.57 11.43 7.83
CA PHE A 183 -12.53 12.82 7.41
C PHE A 183 -12.05 12.97 5.95
N LEU A 184 -11.18 12.08 5.46
CA LEU A 184 -10.78 12.06 4.05
C LEU A 184 -11.98 11.77 3.14
N GLY A 185 -12.77 10.73 3.41
CA GLY A 185 -13.88 10.37 2.53
C GLY A 185 -15.04 11.36 2.60
N THR A 186 -15.34 11.95 3.76
CA THR A 186 -16.33 13.04 3.84
C THR A 186 -15.85 14.29 3.09
N SER A 187 -14.57 14.62 3.17
CA SER A 187 -14.01 15.73 2.37
C SER A 187 -14.00 15.42 0.88
N ALA A 188 -13.72 14.18 0.49
CA ALA A 188 -13.77 13.73 -0.90
C ALA A 188 -15.19 13.83 -1.46
N GLU A 189 -16.20 13.37 -0.70
CA GLU A 189 -17.62 13.54 -1.06
C GLU A 189 -17.98 15.00 -1.27
N ALA A 190 -17.61 15.88 -0.33
CA ALA A 190 -17.88 17.30 -0.44
C ALA A 190 -17.21 17.94 -1.66
N ILE A 191 -15.99 17.53 -2.00
CA ILE A 191 -15.27 18.03 -3.18
C ILE A 191 -15.92 17.53 -4.48
N VAL A 192 -16.34 16.27 -4.53
CA VAL A 192 -17.06 15.73 -5.70
C VAL A 192 -18.40 16.43 -5.89
N ASN A 193 -19.22 16.50 -4.83
CA ASN A 193 -20.62 16.90 -4.94
C ASN A 193 -20.83 18.41 -4.87
N LYS A 194 -20.07 19.14 -4.02
CA LYS A 194 -20.26 20.59 -3.83
C LYS A 194 -19.37 21.42 -4.74
N MET A 195 -18.19 20.93 -5.07
CA MET A 195 -17.24 21.63 -5.94
C MET A 195 -17.28 21.13 -7.39
N GLU A 196 -18.14 20.14 -7.67
CA GLU A 196 -18.34 19.54 -9.00
C GLU A 196 -17.02 19.06 -9.64
N ILE A 197 -16.04 18.68 -8.80
CA ILE A 197 -14.78 18.13 -9.30
C ILE A 197 -15.01 16.67 -9.71
N PRO A 198 -14.64 16.28 -10.94
CA PRO A 198 -14.87 14.91 -11.39
C PRO A 198 -14.23 13.86 -10.48
N VAL A 199 -14.96 12.77 -10.22
CA VAL A 199 -14.56 11.67 -9.31
C VAL A 199 -13.17 11.11 -9.58
N ILE A 200 -12.75 11.09 -10.85
CA ILE A 200 -11.42 10.63 -11.26
C ILE A 200 -10.33 11.52 -10.67
N PHE A 201 -10.47 12.85 -10.70
CA PHE A 201 -9.45 13.76 -10.15
C PHE A 201 -9.35 13.62 -8.63
N VAL A 202 -10.48 13.49 -7.94
CA VAL A 202 -10.50 13.27 -6.49
C VAL A 202 -9.86 11.92 -6.15
N GLY A 203 -10.16 10.87 -6.91
CA GLY A 203 -9.54 9.56 -6.73
C GLY A 203 -8.02 9.59 -6.94
N TRP A 204 -7.52 10.26 -7.98
CA TRP A 204 -6.08 10.44 -8.21
C TRP A 204 -5.40 11.27 -7.11
N LEU A 205 -6.07 12.31 -6.60
CA LEU A 205 -5.57 13.09 -5.47
C LEU A 205 -5.44 12.22 -4.21
N LEU A 206 -6.48 11.46 -3.89
CA LEU A 206 -6.45 10.52 -2.77
C LEU A 206 -5.32 9.50 -2.97
N GLY A 207 -5.25 8.89 -4.16
CA GLY A 207 -4.27 7.83 -4.41
C GLY A 207 -2.83 8.34 -4.36
N PHE A 208 -2.56 9.54 -4.86
CA PHE A 208 -1.25 10.17 -4.70
C PHE A 208 -0.87 10.34 -3.24
N VAL A 209 -1.81 10.79 -2.43
CA VAL A 209 -1.56 11.08 -1.02
C VAL A 209 -1.39 9.80 -0.21
N THR A 210 -2.25 8.81 -0.42
CA THR A 210 -2.16 7.54 0.31
C THR A 210 -0.93 6.73 -0.05
N SER A 211 -0.32 6.98 -1.22
CA SER A 211 0.95 6.38 -1.67
C SER A 211 2.23 7.11 -1.26
N LEU A 212 2.14 8.27 -0.60
CA LEU A 212 3.32 8.95 -0.04
C LEU A 212 4.04 8.14 1.06
N PRO A 213 3.36 7.36 1.93
CA PRO A 213 4.02 6.41 2.81
C PRO A 213 4.91 5.40 2.06
N GLU A 214 4.43 4.77 0.99
CA GLU A 214 5.21 3.86 0.14
C GLU A 214 6.49 4.54 -0.36
N LEU A 215 6.37 5.73 -0.95
CA LEU A 215 7.52 6.54 -1.38
C LEU A 215 8.56 6.65 -0.26
N THR A 216 8.12 7.00 0.96
CA THR A 216 9.05 7.18 2.08
C THR A 216 9.69 5.87 2.52
N THR A 217 8.96 4.75 2.47
CA THR A 217 9.50 3.44 2.80
C THR A 217 10.52 2.96 1.77
N PHE A 218 10.23 3.10 0.47
CA PHE A 218 11.15 2.73 -0.62
C PHE A 218 12.48 3.49 -0.50
N PHE A 219 12.43 4.81 -0.31
CA PHE A 219 13.63 5.62 -0.12
C PHE A 219 14.35 5.31 1.20
N LYS A 220 13.61 4.98 2.27
CA LYS A 220 14.21 4.61 3.56
C LYS A 220 15.03 3.32 3.44
N VAL A 221 14.51 2.28 2.77
CA VAL A 221 15.23 1.01 2.57
C VAL A 221 16.53 1.24 1.81
N TYR A 222 16.47 1.86 0.62
CA TYR A 222 17.67 2.16 -0.16
C TYR A 222 18.63 3.11 0.56
N SER A 223 18.12 4.12 1.27
CA SER A 223 18.97 5.01 2.06
C SER A 223 19.69 4.28 3.20
N ALA A 224 19.05 3.28 3.82
CA ALA A 224 19.67 2.48 4.87
C ALA A 224 20.75 1.57 4.29
N ALA A 225 20.46 0.88 3.18
CA ALA A 225 21.43 0.05 2.47
C ALA A 225 22.67 0.85 2.03
N LYS A 226 22.47 2.06 1.50
CA LYS A 226 23.57 2.99 1.16
C LYS A 226 24.43 3.37 2.36
N LYS A 227 23.81 3.65 3.51
CA LYS A 227 24.55 4.00 4.74
C LYS A 227 25.36 2.83 5.29
N LYS A 228 24.85 1.60 5.15
CA LYS A 228 25.55 0.36 5.54
C LYS A 228 26.61 -0.09 4.52
N GLY A 229 26.73 0.58 3.36
CA GLY A 229 27.63 0.16 2.29
C GLY A 229 27.19 -1.11 1.56
N ALA A 230 25.95 -1.56 1.78
CA ALA A 230 25.37 -2.78 1.21
C ALA A 230 24.56 -2.53 -0.07
N LEU A 231 24.53 -1.27 -0.55
CA LEU A 231 23.80 -0.89 -1.77
C LEU A 231 24.37 -1.62 -2.99
N GLY A 232 23.50 -2.20 -3.82
CA GLY A 232 23.90 -3.00 -4.99
C GLY A 232 23.91 -4.50 -4.75
N GLY A 233 23.53 -4.95 -3.55
CA GLY A 233 23.02 -6.30 -3.34
C GLY A 233 21.63 -6.47 -3.93
N THR A 234 21.06 -7.68 -3.82
CA THR A 234 19.68 -7.94 -4.27
C THR A 234 18.63 -7.69 -3.19
N ASP A 235 19.03 -7.63 -1.92
CA ASP A 235 18.12 -7.69 -0.77
C ASP A 235 17.34 -6.40 -0.54
N ASP A 236 17.95 -5.24 -0.78
CA ASP A 236 17.30 -3.94 -0.65
C ASP A 236 16.25 -3.72 -1.74
N THR A 237 16.60 -3.99 -3.00
CA THR A 237 15.62 -3.96 -4.10
C THR A 237 14.53 -5.01 -3.90
N GLN A 238 14.86 -6.20 -3.41
CA GLN A 238 13.86 -7.22 -3.13
C GLN A 238 12.91 -6.81 -2.00
N GLU A 239 13.39 -6.22 -0.91
CA GLU A 239 12.52 -5.69 0.17
C GLU A 239 11.57 -4.59 -0.36
N VAL A 240 12.05 -3.72 -1.25
CA VAL A 240 11.24 -2.68 -1.90
C VAL A 240 10.21 -3.27 -2.86
N LEU A 241 10.57 -4.31 -3.62
CA LEU A 241 9.63 -5.06 -4.47
C LEU A 241 8.55 -5.77 -3.66
N ASP A 242 8.93 -6.48 -2.60
CA ASP A 242 8.01 -7.16 -1.70
C ASP A 242 7.03 -6.18 -1.02
N ASN A 243 7.49 -4.96 -0.73
CA ASN A 243 6.63 -3.88 -0.26
C ASN A 243 5.65 -3.41 -1.36
N LEU A 244 6.13 -3.11 -2.57
CA LEU A 244 5.27 -2.73 -3.70
C LEU A 244 4.20 -3.78 -3.98
N THR A 245 4.58 -5.05 -4.12
CA THR A 245 3.63 -6.11 -4.48
C THR A 245 2.75 -6.49 -3.32
N GLY A 246 3.24 -6.44 -2.08
CA GLY A 246 2.42 -6.47 -0.87
C GLY A 246 1.32 -5.41 -0.88
N SER A 247 1.70 -4.14 -1.11
CA SER A 247 0.75 -3.01 -1.17
C SER A 247 -0.25 -3.18 -2.32
N ASN A 248 0.22 -3.26 -3.56
CA ASN A 248 -0.65 -3.34 -4.75
C ASN A 248 -1.57 -4.57 -4.73
N MET A 249 -1.08 -5.73 -4.32
CA MET A 249 -1.91 -6.94 -4.26
C MET A 249 -2.91 -6.90 -3.11
N SER A 250 -2.58 -6.27 -1.99
CA SER A 250 -3.54 -6.11 -0.89
C SER A 250 -4.64 -5.10 -1.24
N ASN A 251 -4.29 -4.02 -1.94
CA ASN A 251 -5.24 -3.04 -2.47
C ASN A 251 -6.34 -3.70 -3.31
N VAL A 252 -5.95 -4.61 -4.21
CA VAL A 252 -6.90 -5.34 -5.08
C VAL A 252 -7.52 -6.54 -4.39
N GLY A 253 -6.71 -7.35 -3.71
CA GLY A 253 -7.07 -8.67 -3.25
C GLY A 253 -7.74 -8.74 -1.88
N ILE A 254 -7.61 -7.68 -1.08
CA ILE A 254 -8.11 -7.63 0.30
C ILE A 254 -8.95 -6.37 0.51
N ILE A 255 -8.38 -5.20 0.24
CA ILE A 255 -8.99 -3.91 0.56
C ILE A 255 -10.24 -3.69 -0.28
N TYR A 256 -10.12 -3.83 -1.61
CA TYR A 256 -11.25 -3.73 -2.51
C TYR A 256 -12.39 -4.70 -2.14
N PRO A 257 -12.20 -6.03 -2.03
CA PRO A 257 -13.32 -6.93 -1.72
C PRO A 257 -13.98 -6.64 -0.36
N ILE A 258 -13.21 -6.25 0.67
CA ILE A 258 -13.78 -5.86 1.97
C ILE A 258 -14.65 -4.61 1.82
N ALA A 259 -14.15 -3.57 1.15
CA ALA A 259 -14.90 -2.35 0.97
C ALA A 259 -16.13 -2.53 0.08
N LEU A 260 -16.04 -3.39 -0.95
CA LEU A 260 -17.17 -3.74 -1.82
C LEU A 260 -18.26 -4.47 -1.03
N LEU A 261 -17.89 -5.39 -0.14
CA LEU A 261 -18.87 -6.03 0.76
C LEU A 261 -19.60 -4.98 1.60
N ILE A 262 -18.86 -4.05 2.22
CA ILE A 262 -19.46 -2.97 3.01
C ILE A 262 -20.38 -2.10 2.14
N PHE A 263 -19.93 -1.69 0.95
CA PHE A 263 -20.72 -0.91 0.00
C PHE A 263 -22.04 -1.61 -0.35
N LEU A 264 -21.99 -2.89 -0.69
CA LEU A 264 -23.15 -3.71 -1.04
C LEU A 264 -24.13 -3.96 0.11
N PHE A 265 -23.68 -3.85 1.37
CA PHE A 265 -24.56 -3.95 2.53
C PHE A 265 -25.24 -2.63 2.90
N VAL A 266 -24.67 -1.49 2.49
CA VAL A 266 -25.14 -0.16 2.86
C VAL A 266 -25.94 0.51 1.73
N THR A 267 -25.84 0.00 0.50
CA THR A 267 -26.60 0.46 -0.69
C THR A 267 -27.66 -0.56 -1.10
#